data_AF-A0A813IPM1-F1
#
_entry.id   AF-A0A813IPM1-F1
#
_cell.length_a   1.000
_cell.length_b   1.000
_cell.length_c   1.000
_cell.angle_alpha   90.00
_cell.angle_beta   90.00
_cell.angle_gamma   90.00
#
_symmetry.space_group_name_H-M   'P 1'
#
loop_
_entity.id
_entity.type
_entity.pdbx_description
1 polymer ?
#
loop_
_entity_poly.entity_id
_entity_poly.type
_entity_poly.pdbx_seq_one_letter_code
_entity_poly.pdbx_strand_id
1 'polypeptide(L)'
;APILQKLSVPQNLAATELRLYRSGHTYSAPVSPKFGGAVQILKSDTIWELGPCFVESWKLSYEFNAPKDDQARLKSEVELVINGEVVGTGQLPPLQMQDAKPVNSVEDLMANRAASTMPLPMQVVLYSVSDKSLMVGTAQLELDIMPASKGAFFIQPFEAANIRVDVPYLFAWSTHGAITGDYYNFNLTLVEVQENGVMLTPAWNKKVEVQCVKAGSVPVHRYTGGSIPCIFEFNISAPDSLKGKDVLVIASWSDAMNLPHNM
;
A
#
# COMPACT_ATOMS: atom_id res chain seq x y z
N ALA A 1 7.27 7.61 -28.18
CA ALA A 1 8.49 8.37 -28.53
C ALA A 1 8.78 9.59 -27.61
N PRO A 2 7.81 10.32 -27.03
CA PRO A 2 8.09 11.44 -26.10
C PRO A 2 8.50 11.03 -24.68
N ILE A 3 7.92 9.97 -24.13
CA ILE A 3 8.16 9.55 -22.73
C ILE A 3 9.56 8.96 -22.52
N LEU A 4 10.06 8.18 -23.47
CA LEU A 4 11.43 7.67 -23.42
C LEU A 4 12.45 8.82 -23.41
N GLN A 5 12.19 9.92 -24.13
CA GLN A 5 13.05 11.10 -24.08
C GLN A 5 12.98 11.79 -22.71
N LYS A 6 11.79 11.89 -22.09
CA LYS A 6 11.65 12.39 -20.70
C LYS A 6 12.45 11.52 -19.73
N LEU A 7 12.39 10.19 -19.83
CA LEU A 7 13.09 9.24 -18.96
C LEU A 7 14.60 9.18 -19.17
N SER A 8 15.10 9.55 -20.36
CA SER A 8 16.54 9.65 -20.62
C SER A 8 17.23 10.79 -19.84
N VAL A 9 16.46 11.72 -19.25
CA VAL A 9 16.96 12.77 -18.37
C VAL A 9 17.14 12.18 -16.96
N PRO A 10 18.37 12.14 -16.39
CA PRO A 10 18.62 11.48 -15.10
C PRO A 10 17.76 11.99 -13.94
N GLN A 11 17.49 13.30 -13.90
CA GLN A 11 16.64 13.90 -12.87
C GLN A 11 15.20 13.43 -12.96
N ASN A 12 14.66 13.30 -14.18
CA ASN A 12 13.31 12.80 -14.39
C ASN A 12 13.22 11.32 -14.02
N LEU A 13 14.22 10.52 -14.39
CA LEU A 13 14.28 9.10 -14.03
C LEU A 13 14.31 8.91 -12.51
N ALA A 14 15.11 9.71 -11.80
CA ALA A 14 15.19 9.68 -10.34
C ALA A 14 13.87 10.10 -9.66
N ALA A 15 13.05 10.90 -10.33
CA ALA A 15 11.73 11.34 -9.87
C ALA A 15 10.57 10.59 -10.59
N THR A 16 10.83 9.39 -11.10
CA THR A 16 9.79 8.54 -11.72
C THR A 16 9.25 7.56 -10.69
N GLU A 17 7.92 7.43 -10.65
CA GLU A 17 7.21 6.50 -9.78
C GLU A 17 5.98 5.90 -10.46
N LEU A 18 5.58 4.73 -9.99
CA LEU A 18 4.27 4.16 -10.25
C LEU A 18 3.35 4.48 -9.08
N ARG A 19 2.16 5.01 -9.36
CA ARG A 19 1.13 5.22 -8.34
C ARG A 19 -0.01 4.25 -8.57
N LEU A 20 -0.35 3.47 -7.56
CA LEU A 20 -1.55 2.66 -7.52
C LEU A 20 -2.59 3.41 -6.69
N TYR A 21 -3.74 3.71 -7.28
CA TYR A 21 -4.92 4.17 -6.57
C TYR A 21 -5.81 2.97 -6.32
N ARG A 22 -6.25 2.79 -5.08
CA ARG A 22 -7.14 1.69 -4.71
C ARG A 22 -7.91 2.05 -3.45
N SER A 23 -9.24 1.91 -3.50
CA SER A 23 -10.13 2.10 -2.34
C SER A 23 -9.92 3.44 -1.62
N GLY A 24 -9.65 4.53 -2.36
CA GLY A 24 -9.39 5.84 -1.79
C GLY A 24 -7.96 6.06 -1.25
N HIS A 25 -7.07 5.07 -1.38
CA HIS A 25 -5.66 5.15 -1.02
C HIS A 25 -4.77 5.27 -2.26
N THR A 26 -3.64 5.96 -2.10
CA THR A 26 -2.59 6.09 -3.11
C THR A 26 -1.33 5.41 -2.60
N TYR A 27 -0.78 4.49 -3.38
CA TYR A 27 0.45 3.77 -3.07
C TYR A 27 1.49 4.13 -4.13
N SER A 28 2.56 4.82 -3.72
CA SER A 28 3.55 5.37 -4.66
C SER A 28 4.86 4.60 -4.56
N ALA A 29 5.27 3.95 -5.63
CA ALA A 29 6.47 3.12 -5.65
C ALA A 29 7.51 3.76 -6.60
N PRO A 30 8.69 4.17 -6.10
CA PRO A 30 9.75 4.66 -6.97
C PRO A 30 10.19 3.53 -7.90
N VAL A 31 10.58 3.89 -9.12
CA VAL A 31 11.04 2.91 -10.11
C VAL A 31 12.49 3.16 -10.52
N SER A 32 13.15 2.10 -10.94
CA SER A 32 14.53 2.13 -11.42
C SER A 32 14.70 1.25 -12.66
N PRO A 33 15.68 1.51 -13.53
CA PRO A 33 15.97 0.63 -14.65
C PRO A 33 16.22 -0.81 -14.20
N LYS A 34 15.48 -1.77 -14.78
CA LYS A 34 15.66 -3.20 -14.49
C LYS A 34 17.02 -3.70 -14.96
N PHE A 35 17.49 -3.18 -16.09
CA PHE A 35 18.80 -3.46 -16.66
C PHE A 35 19.62 -2.18 -16.67
N GLY A 36 20.92 -2.27 -16.39
CA GLY A 36 21.80 -1.10 -16.24
C GLY A 36 21.68 -0.12 -17.42
N GLY A 37 21.14 1.07 -17.15
CA GLY A 37 20.95 2.14 -18.13
C GLY A 37 19.75 2.00 -19.09
N ALA A 38 18.98 0.92 -19.02
CA ALA A 38 17.83 0.71 -19.90
C ALA A 38 16.55 1.36 -19.33
N VAL A 39 16.22 2.55 -19.81
CA VAL A 39 15.00 3.30 -19.39
C VAL A 39 13.69 2.77 -19.98
N GLN A 40 13.75 1.70 -20.79
CA GLN A 40 12.58 1.09 -21.41
C GLN A 40 11.85 0.10 -20.50
N ILE A 41 12.57 -0.49 -19.53
CA ILE A 41 12.02 -1.46 -18.60
C ILE A 41 12.41 -1.02 -17.20
N LEU A 42 11.42 -0.50 -16.48
CA LEU A 42 11.56 -0.04 -15.11
C LEU A 42 11.01 -1.10 -14.16
N LYS A 43 11.57 -1.18 -12.96
CA LYS A 43 11.08 -2.03 -11.87
C LYS A 43 10.96 -1.22 -10.58
N SER A 44 10.04 -1.63 -9.73
CA SER A 44 10.06 -1.27 -8.31
C SER A 44 10.25 -2.53 -7.50
N ASP A 45 11.00 -2.43 -6.41
CA ASP A 45 11.16 -3.51 -5.43
C ASP A 45 10.35 -3.20 -4.15
N THR A 46 9.50 -2.17 -4.17
CA THR A 46 8.65 -1.77 -3.03
C THR A 46 7.42 -2.66 -2.92
N ILE A 47 7.25 -3.29 -1.76
CA ILE A 47 6.05 -4.05 -1.41
C ILE A 47 5.14 -3.15 -0.57
N TRP A 48 3.88 -3.05 -1.00
CA TRP A 48 2.83 -2.33 -0.27
C TRP A 48 1.87 -3.32 0.38
N GLU A 49 1.72 -3.23 1.70
CA GLU A 49 0.71 -4.00 2.43
C GLU A 49 -0.63 -3.27 2.34
N LEU A 50 -1.48 -3.65 1.38
CA LEU A 50 -2.71 -2.93 1.02
C LEU A 50 -3.86 -3.06 2.05
N GLY A 51 -3.62 -3.66 3.21
CA GLY A 51 -4.61 -3.89 4.26
C GLY A 51 -5.76 -4.84 3.87
N PRO A 52 -6.72 -5.09 4.78
CA PRO A 52 -7.88 -5.91 4.48
C PRO A 52 -8.84 -5.13 3.57
N CYS A 53 -8.98 -5.59 2.34
CA CYS A 53 -10.13 -5.26 1.52
C CYS A 53 -11.15 -6.39 1.69
N PHE A 54 -12.36 -6.09 2.20
CA PHE A 54 -13.45 -7.07 2.19
C PHE A 54 -13.54 -7.64 0.76
N VAL A 55 -13.76 -8.95 0.64
CA VAL A 55 -13.77 -9.66 -0.66
C VAL A 55 -14.63 -8.92 -1.71
N GLU A 56 -15.62 -8.15 -1.27
CA GLU A 56 -16.47 -7.28 -2.08
C GLU A 56 -15.77 -6.04 -2.67
N SER A 57 -14.81 -5.39 -2.00
CA SER A 57 -14.11 -4.21 -2.54
C SER A 57 -13.13 -4.53 -3.68
N TRP A 58 -12.71 -5.79 -3.79
CA TRP A 58 -12.06 -6.33 -5.00
C TRP A 58 -13.06 -6.70 -6.10
N LYS A 59 -14.27 -7.12 -5.71
CA LYS A 59 -15.40 -7.44 -6.58
C LYS A 59 -16.20 -6.22 -7.03
N LEU A 60 -15.83 -5.00 -6.61
CA LEU A 60 -16.44 -3.76 -7.11
C LEU A 60 -16.10 -3.58 -8.60
N SER A 61 -16.80 -4.37 -9.41
CA SER A 61 -17.36 -3.90 -10.65
C SER A 61 -18.06 -2.57 -10.39
N TYR A 62 -18.15 -1.78 -11.44
CA TYR A 62 -18.85 -0.50 -11.59
C TYR A 62 -20.31 -0.42 -11.08
N GLU A 63 -20.80 -1.38 -10.27
CA GLU A 63 -22.20 -1.64 -9.98
C GLU A 63 -22.64 -1.31 -8.54
N PHE A 64 -21.80 -0.65 -7.74
CA PHE A 64 -22.32 -0.02 -6.53
C PHE A 64 -23.01 1.30 -6.90
N ASN A 65 -24.29 1.42 -6.52
CA ASN A 65 -25.06 2.67 -6.49
C ASN A 65 -24.51 3.65 -5.42
N ALA A 66 -23.20 3.75 -5.29
CA ALA A 66 -22.55 4.79 -4.53
C ALA A 66 -22.76 6.14 -5.26
N PRO A 67 -22.88 7.26 -4.53
CA PRO A 67 -22.84 8.59 -5.11
C PRO A 67 -21.68 8.72 -6.11
N LYS A 68 -21.84 9.50 -7.19
CA LYS A 68 -20.81 9.65 -8.24
C LYS A 68 -19.43 10.03 -7.71
N ASP A 69 -19.40 10.81 -6.62
CA ASP A 69 -18.16 11.26 -5.98
C ASP A 69 -17.42 10.11 -5.29
N ASP A 70 -18.15 9.16 -4.71
CA ASP A 70 -17.57 7.95 -4.09
C ASP A 70 -17.10 6.94 -5.16
N GLN A 71 -17.80 6.86 -6.29
CA GLN A 71 -17.37 6.00 -7.41
C GLN A 71 -16.01 6.41 -7.98
N ALA A 72 -15.68 7.70 -8.01
CA ALA A 72 -14.36 8.17 -8.43
C ALA A 72 -13.25 7.73 -7.45
N ARG A 73 -13.52 7.79 -6.13
CA ARG A 73 -12.58 7.41 -5.07
C ARG A 73 -12.32 5.90 -5.01
N LEU A 74 -13.26 5.09 -5.48
CA LEU A 74 -13.17 3.63 -5.47
C LEU A 74 -12.52 3.04 -6.73
N LYS A 75 -12.15 3.86 -7.73
CA LYS A 75 -11.48 3.37 -8.93
C LYS A 75 -10.09 2.83 -8.60
N SER A 76 -9.80 1.65 -9.16
CA SER A 76 -8.47 1.06 -9.10
C SER A 76 -7.70 1.44 -10.36
N GLU A 77 -6.71 2.32 -10.24
CA GLU A 77 -5.94 2.86 -11.37
C GLU A 77 -4.43 2.79 -11.09
N VAL A 78 -3.65 2.57 -12.15
CA VAL A 78 -2.19 2.74 -12.15
C VAL A 78 -1.85 3.99 -12.94
N GLU A 79 -1.03 4.85 -12.34
CA GLU A 79 -0.41 5.99 -13.00
C GLU A 79 1.09 5.80 -13.13
N LEU A 80 1.64 6.23 -14.28
CA LEU A 80 3.06 6.52 -14.42
C LEU A 80 3.26 8.02 -14.23
N VAL A 81 4.06 8.37 -13.22
CA VAL A 81 4.36 9.76 -12.88
C VAL A 81 5.84 10.03 -13.13
N ILE A 82 6.14 11.12 -13.81
CA ILE A 82 7.51 11.60 -14.05
C ILE A 82 7.60 13.02 -13.53
N ASN A 83 8.44 13.24 -12.51
CA ASN A 83 8.66 14.56 -11.92
C ASN A 83 7.35 15.25 -11.48
N GLY A 84 6.44 14.48 -10.87
CA GLY A 84 5.13 14.94 -10.42
C GLY A 84 4.05 15.09 -11.51
N GLU A 85 4.39 14.91 -12.79
CA GLU A 85 3.43 14.94 -13.91
C GLU A 85 2.94 13.53 -14.24
N VAL A 86 1.62 13.33 -14.28
CA VAL A 86 1.02 12.07 -14.74
C VAL A 86 1.16 12.00 -16.27
N VAL A 87 1.92 11.02 -16.76
CA VAL A 87 2.18 10.84 -18.21
C VAL A 87 1.44 9.65 -18.80
N GLY A 88 0.92 8.75 -17.96
CA GLY A 88 0.18 7.58 -18.39
C GLY A 88 -0.75 7.08 -17.29
N THR A 89 -1.94 6.64 -17.69
CA THR A 89 -2.98 6.11 -16.77
C THR A 89 -3.52 4.79 -17.32
N GLY A 90 -3.87 3.86 -16.45
CA GLY A 90 -4.47 2.59 -16.85
C GLY A 90 -5.30 1.98 -15.72
N GLN A 91 -6.48 1.48 -16.06
CA GLN A 91 -7.39 0.88 -15.08
C GLN A 91 -6.95 -0.55 -14.75
N LEU A 92 -6.95 -0.91 -13.47
CA LEU A 92 -6.70 -2.30 -13.08
C LEU A 92 -7.84 -3.18 -13.61
N PRO A 93 -7.56 -4.31 -14.28
CA PRO A 93 -8.60 -5.26 -14.61
C PRO A 93 -9.28 -5.78 -13.34
N PRO A 94 -10.59 -6.08 -13.40
CA PRO A 94 -11.30 -6.65 -12.26
C PRO A 94 -10.67 -7.98 -11.87
N LEU A 95 -10.42 -8.17 -10.58
CA LEU A 95 -9.88 -9.42 -10.08
C LEU A 95 -11.01 -10.45 -9.94
N GLN A 96 -10.89 -11.54 -10.68
CA GLN A 96 -11.71 -12.72 -10.46
C GLN A 96 -11.17 -13.47 -9.24
N MET A 97 -11.54 -12.99 -8.05
CA MET A 97 -11.31 -13.69 -6.81
C MET A 97 -12.11 -15.00 -6.86
N GLN A 98 -11.44 -16.16 -6.89
CA GLN A 98 -12.12 -17.42 -6.65
C GLN A 98 -12.67 -17.41 -5.21
N ASP A 99 -13.90 -17.87 -5.01
CA ASP A 99 -14.49 -17.90 -3.69
C ASP A 99 -13.60 -18.70 -2.73
N ALA A 100 -13.26 -18.10 -1.59
CA ALA A 100 -12.42 -18.73 -0.60
C ALA A 100 -13.07 -20.05 -0.16
N LYS A 101 -12.34 -21.17 -0.31
CA LYS A 101 -12.82 -22.45 0.19
C LYS A 101 -12.91 -22.38 1.73
N PRO A 102 -14.02 -22.83 2.34
CA PRO A 102 -14.10 -22.95 3.79
C PRO A 102 -12.94 -23.80 4.31
N VAL A 103 -12.20 -23.28 5.27
CA VAL A 103 -11.15 -24.06 5.96
C VAL A 103 -11.85 -24.89 7.03
N ASN A 104 -11.94 -26.20 6.82
CA ASN A 104 -12.74 -27.10 7.65
C ASN A 104 -11.92 -27.79 8.76
N SER A 105 -10.58 -27.66 8.75
CA SER A 105 -9.70 -28.28 9.75
C SER A 105 -8.41 -27.49 10.00
N VAL A 106 -7.74 -27.79 11.12
CA VAL A 106 -6.42 -27.23 11.47
C VAL A 106 -5.33 -27.78 10.54
N GLU A 107 -5.46 -29.02 10.06
CA GLU A 107 -4.58 -29.58 9.02
C GLU A 107 -4.74 -28.84 7.67
N ASP A 108 -5.97 -28.50 7.27
CA ASP A 108 -6.22 -27.67 6.07
C ASP A 108 -5.62 -26.28 6.19
N LEU A 109 -5.59 -25.70 7.40
CA LEU A 109 -4.98 -24.41 7.67
C LEU A 109 -3.47 -24.43 7.42
N MET A 110 -2.79 -25.52 7.81
CA MET A 110 -1.35 -25.72 7.62
C MET A 110 -1.00 -26.05 6.17
N ALA A 111 -1.77 -26.91 5.51
CA ALA A 111 -1.58 -27.25 4.09
C ALA A 111 -1.86 -26.06 3.16
N ASN A 112 -2.86 -25.24 3.48
CA ASN A 112 -3.14 -24.01 2.74
C ASN A 112 -2.14 -22.89 3.02
N ARG A 113 -1.05 -23.07 3.78
CA ARG A 113 -0.11 -21.97 4.14
C ARG A 113 0.88 -21.62 3.04
N ALA A 114 1.32 -22.58 2.24
CA ALA A 114 2.12 -22.33 1.05
C ALA A 114 1.26 -22.06 -0.20
N ALA A 115 0.00 -22.51 -0.19
CA ALA A 115 -0.99 -22.26 -1.25
C ALA A 115 -1.83 -20.99 -1.02
N SER A 116 -1.71 -20.34 0.14
CA SER A 116 -2.61 -19.25 0.53
C SER A 116 -2.32 -17.92 -0.13
N THR A 117 -1.06 -17.63 -0.46
CA THR A 117 -0.72 -16.44 -1.24
C THR A 117 -0.87 -16.81 -2.71
N MET A 118 -1.91 -16.27 -3.34
CA MET A 118 -2.11 -16.42 -4.78
C MET A 118 -1.47 -15.21 -5.47
N PRO A 119 -0.28 -15.34 -6.07
CA PRO A 119 0.27 -14.28 -6.89
C PRO A 119 -0.61 -14.13 -8.12
N LEU A 120 -1.19 -12.95 -8.28
CA LEU A 120 -1.94 -12.56 -9.45
C LEU A 120 -1.09 -11.61 -10.29
N PRO A 121 -0.41 -12.10 -11.33
CA PRO A 121 0.26 -11.23 -12.28
C PRO A 121 -0.81 -10.48 -13.08
N MET A 122 -0.74 -9.16 -13.06
CA MET A 122 -1.63 -8.27 -13.81
C MET A 122 -0.80 -7.45 -14.79
N GLN A 123 -1.34 -7.25 -15.98
CA GLN A 123 -0.81 -6.32 -16.96
C GLN A 123 -1.83 -5.22 -17.19
N VAL A 124 -1.40 -3.97 -16.97
CA VAL A 124 -2.21 -2.77 -17.13
C VAL A 124 -1.63 -1.97 -18.27
N VAL A 125 -2.40 -1.77 -19.33
CA VAL A 125 -2.02 -0.91 -20.45
C VAL A 125 -2.18 0.54 -20.01
N LEU A 126 -1.12 1.34 -20.17
CA LEU A 126 -1.12 2.76 -19.84
C LEU A 126 -1.36 3.57 -21.11
N TYR A 127 -2.31 4.50 -21.05
CA TYR A 127 -2.65 5.44 -22.13
C TYR A 127 -2.27 6.86 -21.75
N SER A 128 -1.94 7.68 -22.76
CA SER A 128 -1.59 9.08 -22.56
C SER A 128 -2.75 9.85 -21.94
N VAL A 129 -2.45 10.74 -20.99
CA VAL A 129 -3.44 11.62 -20.37
C VAL A 129 -4.00 12.63 -21.39
N SER A 130 -3.17 13.09 -22.32
CA SER A 130 -3.55 14.05 -23.36
C SER A 130 -4.30 13.41 -24.54
N ASP A 131 -4.10 12.12 -24.78
CA ASP A 131 -4.73 11.36 -25.85
C ASP A 131 -4.93 9.91 -25.44
N LYS A 132 -6.16 9.58 -25.02
CA LYS A 132 -6.51 8.24 -24.53
C LYS A 132 -6.45 7.14 -25.60
N SER A 133 -6.26 7.49 -26.88
CA SER A 133 -6.04 6.51 -27.96
C SER A 133 -4.58 6.07 -28.06
N LEU A 134 -3.65 6.84 -27.49
CA LEU A 134 -2.21 6.58 -27.57
C LEU A 134 -1.74 5.76 -26.36
N MET A 135 -1.32 4.51 -26.61
CA MET A 135 -0.62 3.71 -25.62
C MET A 135 0.77 4.28 -25.33
N VAL A 136 1.10 4.45 -24.05
CA VAL A 136 2.39 4.98 -23.59
C VAL A 136 3.28 3.94 -22.93
N GLY A 137 2.71 2.81 -22.48
CA GLY A 137 3.45 1.69 -21.91
C GLY A 137 2.54 0.60 -21.36
N THR A 138 3.15 -0.41 -20.73
CA THR A 138 2.45 -1.45 -19.97
C THR A 138 3.09 -1.53 -18.58
N ALA A 139 2.27 -1.45 -17.54
CA ALA A 139 2.68 -1.76 -16.18
C ALA A 139 2.38 -3.22 -15.87
N GLN A 140 3.35 -3.95 -15.33
CA GLN A 140 3.14 -5.28 -14.78
C GLN A 140 3.14 -5.18 -13.26
N LEU A 141 2.10 -5.69 -12.62
CA LEU A 141 1.93 -5.75 -11.18
C LEU A 141 1.85 -7.21 -10.76
N GLU A 142 2.37 -7.54 -9.60
CA GLU A 142 2.13 -8.83 -8.93
C GLU A 142 1.39 -8.52 -7.63
N LEU A 143 0.17 -9.04 -7.51
CA LEU A 143 -0.63 -8.89 -6.30
C LEU A 143 -0.70 -10.22 -5.57
N ASP A 144 -0.19 -10.23 -4.35
CA ASP A 144 -0.26 -11.40 -3.47
C ASP A 144 -1.51 -11.31 -2.59
N ILE A 145 -2.50 -12.16 -2.88
CA ILE A 145 -3.72 -12.22 -2.06
C ILE A 145 -3.50 -13.20 -0.93
N MET A 146 -3.62 -12.72 0.31
CA MET A 146 -3.50 -13.52 1.51
C MET A 146 -4.87 -13.69 2.21
N PRO A 147 -5.21 -14.89 2.74
CA PRO A 147 -6.43 -15.09 3.50
C PRO A 147 -6.47 -14.21 4.74
N ALA A 148 -7.66 -13.73 5.07
CA ALA A 148 -7.86 -12.81 6.19
C ALA A 148 -7.49 -13.42 7.58
N SER A 149 -7.38 -14.74 7.69
CA SER A 149 -6.88 -15.41 8.90
C SER A 149 -5.35 -15.41 9.04
N LYS A 150 -4.62 -15.01 7.99
CA LYS A 150 -3.15 -15.11 7.90
C LYS A 150 -2.45 -13.78 7.67
N GLY A 151 -3.15 -12.76 7.20
CA GLY A 151 -2.54 -11.46 6.96
C GLY A 151 -2.42 -10.58 8.21
N ALA A 152 -1.56 -9.58 8.07
CA ALA A 152 -1.41 -8.47 8.99
C ALA A 152 -2.45 -7.41 8.63
N PHE A 153 -3.40 -7.13 9.52
CA PHE A 153 -4.56 -6.29 9.21
C PHE A 153 -4.84 -5.25 10.29
N PHE A 154 -3.80 -4.84 11.00
CA PHE A 154 -3.95 -4.09 12.23
C PHE A 154 -3.30 -2.74 12.03
N ILE A 155 -4.10 -1.67 12.02
CA ILE A 155 -3.66 -0.28 12.11
C ILE A 155 -4.65 0.47 13.01
N GLN A 156 -4.14 1.09 14.07
CA GLN A 156 -4.86 2.06 14.89
C GLN A 156 -4.21 3.44 14.67
N PRO A 157 -4.99 4.50 14.39
CA PRO A 157 -6.44 4.49 14.20
C PRO A 157 -6.86 3.76 12.91
N PHE A 158 -7.97 3.00 12.99
CA PHE A 158 -8.53 2.25 11.85
C PHE A 158 -9.43 3.12 10.95
N GLU A 159 -9.65 4.37 11.34
CA GLU A 159 -10.40 5.40 10.62
C GLU A 159 -9.58 6.69 10.62
N ALA A 160 -9.94 7.64 9.74
CA ALA A 160 -9.39 8.99 9.77
C ALA A 160 -9.72 9.65 11.13
N ALA A 161 -8.74 9.69 12.02
CA ALA A 161 -8.86 10.37 13.30
C ALA A 161 -8.28 11.77 13.17
N ASN A 162 -8.94 12.77 13.77
CA ASN A 162 -8.39 14.11 13.90
C ASN A 162 -7.16 14.06 14.83
N ILE A 163 -5.96 13.99 14.25
CA ILE A 163 -4.71 14.07 15.01
C ILE A 163 -4.57 15.50 15.54
N ARG A 164 -4.62 15.65 16.86
CA ARG A 164 -4.33 16.94 17.50
C ARG A 164 -2.82 17.12 17.57
N VAL A 165 -2.34 18.27 17.12
CA VAL A 165 -0.95 18.69 17.30
C VAL A 165 -0.62 18.72 18.79
N ASP A 166 0.59 18.29 19.14
CA ASP A 166 1.11 18.18 20.52
C ASP A 166 0.36 17.23 21.45
N VAL A 167 -0.59 16.45 20.94
CA VAL A 167 -1.21 15.36 21.69
C VAL A 167 -0.64 14.04 21.16
N PRO A 168 0.14 13.31 21.97
CA PRO A 168 0.59 11.97 21.58
C PRO A 168 -0.62 11.09 21.28
N TYR A 169 -0.62 10.45 20.13
CA TYR A 169 -1.57 9.39 19.81
C TYR A 169 -0.81 8.07 19.69
N LEU A 170 -1.47 7.00 20.13
CA LEU A 170 -0.90 5.67 20.01
C LEU A 170 -1.17 5.15 18.59
N PHE A 171 -0.10 4.98 17.83
CA PHE A 171 -0.14 4.25 16.58
C PHE A 171 0.16 2.78 16.88
N ALA A 172 -0.76 1.90 16.51
CA ALA A 172 -0.57 0.46 16.68
C ALA A 172 -0.67 -0.22 15.32
N TRP A 173 0.25 -1.12 15.00
CA TRP A 173 0.22 -1.86 13.75
C TRP A 173 0.66 -3.31 13.95
N SER A 174 0.57 -4.10 12.89
CA SER A 174 1.02 -5.49 12.87
C SER A 174 1.84 -5.77 11.64
N THR A 175 2.67 -6.80 11.70
CA THR A 175 3.26 -7.40 10.50
C THR A 175 3.07 -8.91 10.52
N HIS A 176 3.17 -9.53 9.35
CA HIS A 176 3.22 -10.98 9.26
C HIS A 176 4.64 -11.47 9.63
N GLY A 177 4.72 -12.64 10.26
CA GLY A 177 5.99 -13.33 10.49
C GLY A 177 6.81 -12.86 11.69
N ALA A 178 6.36 -11.84 12.42
CA ALA A 178 7.02 -11.39 13.65
C ALA A 178 6.80 -12.37 14.82
N ILE A 179 7.81 -12.48 15.68
CA ILE A 179 7.87 -13.38 16.83
C ILE A 179 7.57 -12.57 18.10
N THR A 180 6.57 -13.01 18.86
CA THR A 180 6.21 -12.37 20.14
C THR A 180 7.39 -12.35 21.11
N GLY A 181 7.66 -11.17 21.67
CA GLY A 181 8.76 -10.94 22.61
C GLY A 181 10.01 -10.34 21.97
N ASP A 182 10.16 -10.48 20.65
CA ASP A 182 11.30 -9.92 19.92
C ASP A 182 11.10 -8.44 19.59
N TYR A 183 12.22 -7.75 19.35
CA TYR A 183 12.25 -6.34 18.97
C TYR A 183 12.50 -6.18 17.48
N TYR A 184 11.79 -5.25 16.87
CA TYR A 184 11.83 -4.99 15.44
C TYR A 184 12.03 -3.51 15.18
N ASN A 185 12.81 -3.22 14.13
CA ASN A 185 13.09 -1.86 13.71
C ASN A 185 12.11 -1.42 12.62
N PHE A 186 11.48 -0.27 12.86
CA PHE A 186 10.59 0.37 11.90
C PHE A 186 11.03 1.80 11.68
N ASN A 187 10.72 2.33 10.51
CA ASN A 187 10.76 3.76 10.25
C ASN A 187 9.33 4.26 10.13
N LEU A 188 8.89 5.07 11.08
CA LEU A 188 7.59 5.71 11.07
C LEU A 188 7.70 7.07 10.39
N THR A 189 6.75 7.39 9.52
CA THR A 189 6.71 8.67 8.83
C THR A 189 5.32 9.29 8.89
N LEU A 190 5.26 10.63 8.98
CA LEU A 190 4.04 11.38 8.81
C LEU A 190 4.09 12.12 7.48
N VAL A 191 3.08 11.85 6.66
CA VAL A 191 2.96 12.37 5.31
C VAL A 191 1.67 13.15 5.20
N GLU A 192 1.78 14.41 4.78
CA GLU A 192 0.64 15.21 4.40
C GLU A 192 0.00 14.62 3.14
N VAL A 193 -1.32 14.51 3.15
CA VAL A 193 -2.13 14.07 2.02
C VAL A 193 -2.95 15.24 1.50
N GLN A 194 -2.82 15.51 0.21
CA GLN A 194 -3.63 16.51 -0.47
C GLN A 194 -5.06 15.98 -0.73
N GLU A 195 -6.01 16.87 -0.99
CA GLU A 195 -7.42 16.50 -1.28
C GLU A 195 -7.56 15.49 -2.45
N ASN A 196 -6.61 15.51 -3.39
CA ASN A 196 -6.54 14.58 -4.52
C ASN A 196 -5.90 13.22 -4.17
N GLY A 197 -5.57 12.97 -2.90
CA GLY A 197 -4.93 11.74 -2.41
C GLY A 197 -3.42 11.68 -2.67
N VAL A 198 -2.79 12.74 -3.17
CA VAL A 198 -1.32 12.77 -3.37
C VAL A 198 -0.63 12.93 -2.03
N MET A 199 0.34 12.05 -1.78
CA MET A 199 1.23 12.09 -0.62
C MET A 199 2.41 13.04 -0.88
N LEU A 200 2.65 13.98 0.04
CA LEU A 200 3.79 14.90 -0.03
C LEU A 200 5.04 14.33 0.64
N THR A 201 6.15 15.05 0.54
CA THR A 201 7.38 14.69 1.25
C THR A 201 7.11 14.56 2.76
N PRO A 202 7.64 13.51 3.42
CA PRO A 202 7.44 13.33 4.86
C PRO A 202 7.86 14.57 5.66
N ALA A 203 6.93 15.13 6.42
CA ALA A 203 7.19 16.25 7.31
C ALA A 203 7.87 15.80 8.62
N TRP A 204 7.80 14.50 8.90
CA TRP A 204 8.38 13.87 10.08
C TRP A 204 8.79 12.43 9.75
N ASN A 205 9.95 12.01 10.25
CA ASN A 205 10.39 10.63 10.21
C ASN A 205 11.05 10.24 11.53
N LYS A 206 10.91 8.97 11.93
CA LYS A 206 11.58 8.44 13.11
C LYS A 206 11.81 6.94 12.98
N LYS A 207 13.06 6.55 13.20
CA LYS A 207 13.40 5.14 13.44
C LYS A 207 13.04 4.75 14.86
N VAL A 208 12.33 3.65 15.01
CA VAL A 208 11.84 3.13 16.28
C VAL A 208 12.17 1.65 16.37
N GLU A 209 12.56 1.22 17.56
CA GLU A 209 12.67 -0.19 17.91
C GLU A 209 11.51 -0.51 18.85
N VAL A 210 10.64 -1.44 18.45
CA VAL A 210 9.40 -1.77 19.17
C VAL A 210 9.30 -3.27 19.37
N GLN A 211 8.83 -3.66 20.55
CA GLN A 211 8.63 -5.06 20.89
C GLN A 211 7.33 -5.58 20.28
N CYS A 212 7.38 -6.80 19.77
CA CYS A 212 6.22 -7.57 19.36
C CYS A 212 5.41 -8.05 20.58
N VAL A 213 4.17 -7.57 20.74
CA VAL A 213 3.28 -7.96 21.85
C VAL A 213 2.02 -8.70 21.37
N LYS A 214 1.49 -9.61 22.19
CA LYS A 214 0.23 -10.35 21.92
C LYS A 214 -1.03 -9.63 22.39
N ALA A 215 -0.91 -8.63 23.24
CA ALA A 215 -2.04 -7.84 23.72
C ALA A 215 -1.56 -6.40 23.83
N GLY A 216 -1.95 -5.59 22.84
CA GLY A 216 -1.71 -4.16 22.85
C GLY A 216 -2.45 -3.44 23.99
N SER A 217 -2.06 -2.20 24.24
CA SER A 217 -2.70 -1.31 25.21
C SER A 217 -3.99 -0.68 24.71
N VAL A 218 -4.28 -0.77 23.40
CA VAL A 218 -5.55 -0.30 22.79
C VAL A 218 -6.41 -1.44 22.26
N PRO A 219 -7.75 -1.26 22.22
CA PRO A 219 -8.64 -2.19 21.53
C PRO A 219 -8.26 -2.24 20.05
N VAL A 220 -7.84 -3.41 19.59
CA VAL A 220 -7.50 -3.65 18.19
C VAL A 220 -8.64 -4.41 17.53
N HIS A 221 -9.19 -3.86 16.44
CA HIS A 221 -10.24 -4.54 15.67
C HIS A 221 -9.64 -5.73 14.90
N ARG A 222 -10.24 -6.91 15.07
CA ARG A 222 -9.81 -8.15 14.43
C ARG A 222 -10.76 -8.57 13.33
N TYR A 223 -10.22 -9.00 12.19
CA TYR A 223 -10.96 -9.88 11.30
C TYR A 223 -10.77 -11.33 11.76
N THR A 224 -11.88 -12.02 11.98
CA THR A 224 -12.00 -13.31 12.65
C THR A 224 -11.16 -14.41 11.98
N GLY A 225 -10.17 -14.98 12.69
CA GLY A 225 -9.31 -16.02 12.11
C GLY A 225 -8.38 -16.84 13.03
N GLY A 226 -8.38 -16.63 14.35
CA GLY A 226 -7.88 -17.64 15.32
C GLY A 226 -6.44 -17.50 15.85
N SER A 227 -5.62 -16.57 15.36
CA SER A 227 -4.31 -16.27 15.96
C SER A 227 -4.14 -14.77 16.20
N ILE A 228 -3.67 -14.40 17.39
CA ILE A 228 -3.40 -12.99 17.71
C ILE A 228 -2.15 -12.58 16.94
N PRO A 229 -2.21 -11.60 16.04
CA PRO A 229 -1.01 -11.06 15.38
C PRO A 229 -0.02 -10.54 16.41
N CYS A 230 1.22 -10.44 15.97
CA CYS A 230 2.16 -9.54 16.61
C CYS A 230 1.66 -8.09 16.48
N ILE A 231 1.53 -7.39 17.60
CA ILE A 231 1.16 -5.97 17.66
C ILE A 231 2.39 -5.17 18.04
N PHE A 232 2.60 -4.07 17.34
CA PHE A 232 3.60 -3.04 17.63
C PHE A 232 2.86 -1.76 18.00
N GLU A 233 3.36 -1.04 19.00
CA GLU A 233 2.74 0.19 19.46
C GLU A 233 3.79 1.29 19.62
N PHE A 234 3.47 2.49 19.17
CA PHE A 234 4.35 3.64 19.31
C PHE A 234 3.55 4.93 19.47
N ASN A 235 3.94 5.76 20.43
CA ASN A 235 3.34 7.08 20.62
C ASN A 235 3.93 8.07 19.61
N ILE A 236 3.08 8.59 18.73
CA ILE A 236 3.46 9.59 17.74
C ILE A 236 2.91 10.95 18.17
N SER A 237 3.70 12.00 17.98
CA SER A 237 3.29 13.39 18.16
C SER A 237 3.51 14.13 16.86
N ALA A 238 2.44 14.63 16.25
CA ALA A 238 2.53 15.37 15.00
C ALA A 238 3.19 16.74 15.24
N PRO A 239 4.16 17.15 14.39
CA PRO A 239 4.75 18.48 14.48
C PRO A 239 3.76 19.59 14.08
N ASP A 240 4.02 20.81 14.53
CA ASP A 240 3.23 22.02 14.19
C ASP A 240 3.01 22.23 12.70
N SER A 241 3.95 21.80 11.86
CA SER A 241 3.87 21.91 10.40
C SER A 241 2.72 21.12 9.77
N LEU A 242 2.15 20.16 10.51
CA LEU A 242 1.02 19.32 10.09
C LEU A 242 -0.33 19.78 10.67
N LYS A 243 -0.37 20.93 11.36
CA LYS A 243 -1.59 21.43 11.99
C LYS A 243 -2.70 21.69 10.97
N GLY A 244 -3.86 21.05 11.20
CA GLY A 244 -5.06 21.24 10.38
C GLY A 244 -4.99 20.60 8.99
N LYS A 245 -4.04 19.70 8.78
CA LYS A 245 -3.86 18.97 7.51
C LYS A 245 -4.31 17.52 7.65
N ASP A 246 -4.65 16.91 6.53
CA ASP A 246 -4.84 15.46 6.44
C ASP A 246 -3.47 14.78 6.42
N VAL A 247 -3.29 13.78 7.30
CA VAL A 247 -2.00 13.12 7.53
C VAL A 247 -2.19 11.61 7.53
N LEU A 248 -1.29 10.92 6.82
CA LEU A 248 -1.10 9.48 6.95
C LEU A 248 0.13 9.17 7.79
N VAL A 249 0.02 8.11 8.56
CA VAL A 249 1.15 7.46 9.23
C VAL A 249 1.54 6.27 8.39
N ILE A 250 2.82 6.19 8.02
CA ILE A 250 3.35 5.05 7.29
C ILE A 250 4.40 4.37 8.15
N ALA A 251 4.27 3.06 8.35
CA ALA A 251 5.29 2.22 8.93
C ALA A 251 6.07 1.52 7.81
N SER A 252 7.38 1.73 7.78
CA SER A 252 8.28 1.09 6.82
C SER A 252 9.27 0.17 7.52
N TRP A 253 9.56 -1.00 6.93
CA TRP A 253 10.58 -1.92 7.42
C TRP A 253 11.22 -2.71 6.28
N SER A 254 12.27 -3.46 6.60
CA SER A 254 12.86 -4.45 5.70
C SER A 254 12.67 -5.84 6.29
N ASP A 255 12.29 -6.79 5.46
CA ASP A 255 12.19 -8.19 5.89
C ASP A 255 13.56 -8.88 5.90
N ALA A 256 13.58 -10.18 6.22
CA ALA A 256 14.80 -10.99 6.26
C ALA A 256 15.55 -11.09 4.91
N MET A 257 14.90 -10.73 3.79
CA MET A 257 15.48 -10.68 2.45
C MET A 257 15.90 -9.25 2.06
N ASN A 258 15.83 -8.29 2.99
CA ASN A 258 16.03 -6.86 2.76
C ASN A 258 15.04 -6.24 1.75
N LEU A 259 13.86 -6.84 1.55
CA LEU A 259 12.82 -6.23 0.73
C LEU A 259 12.12 -5.13 1.54
N PRO A 260 11.94 -3.93 0.97
CA PRO A 260 11.25 -2.84 1.65
C PRO A 260 9.74 -3.05 1.64
N HIS A 261 9.15 -2.96 2.83
CA HIS A 261 7.71 -3.01 3.08
C HIS A 261 7.22 -1.65 3.58
N ASN A 262 6.04 -1.24 3.13
CA ASN A 262 5.32 -0.09 3.64
C ASN A 262 3.86 -0.47 3.96
N MET A 263 3.41 -0.01 5.13
CA MET A 263 2.03 -0.08 5.61
C MET A 263 1.53 1.32 5.94
#